data_AF-A0A0F0LNP5-F1
#
_entry.id   AF-A0A0F0LNP5-F1
#
_cell.length_a   1.000
_cell.length_b   1.000
_cell.length_c   1.000
_cell.angle_alpha   90.00
_cell.angle_beta   90.00
_cell.angle_gamma   90.00
#
_symmetry.space_group_name_H-M   'P 1'
#
loop_
_entity.id
_entity.type
_entity.pdbx_description
1 polymer ?
#
loop_
_entity_poly.entity_id
_entity_poly.type
_entity_poly.pdbx_seq_one_letter_code
_entity_poly.pdbx_strand_id
1 'polypeptide(L)' 'MSTQIAVRLPDPVVEFLDREVSAGRASSRAAVVASALEREMRRLLAERDVEILRREGAADDLDGLVDWTAGRAELDD' A
#
# COMPACT_ATOMS: atom_id res chain seq x y z
N MET A 1 9.23 -10.33 -16.30
CA MET A 1 9.93 -9.40 -17.22
C MET A 1 10.25 -8.14 -16.43
N SER A 2 11.47 -7.64 -16.51
CA SER A 2 11.85 -6.34 -15.93
C SER A 2 12.37 -5.42 -17.03
N THR A 3 12.17 -4.11 -16.84
CA THR A 3 12.68 -3.08 -17.74
C THR A 3 13.76 -2.30 -17.01
N GLN A 4 14.91 -2.08 -17.66
CA GLN A 4 16.00 -1.30 -17.11
C GLN A 4 15.90 0.16 -17.55
N ILE A 5 16.12 1.08 -16.62
CA ILE A 5 16.12 2.52 -16.86
C ILE A 5 17.37 3.15 -16.23
N ALA A 6 17.81 4.29 -16.75
CA ALA A 6 18.84 5.12 -16.14
C ALA A 6 18.19 6.27 -15.36
N VAL A 7 18.52 6.40 -14.07
CA VAL A 7 17.97 7.44 -13.19
C VAL A 7 19.12 8.19 -12.54
N ARG A 8 19.01 9.52 -12.47
CA ARG A 8 19.95 10.34 -11.71
C ARG A 8 19.48 10.42 -10.26
N LEU A 9 20.33 9.97 -9.34
CA LEU A 9 20.10 10.03 -7.90
C LEU A 9 21.20 10.88 -7.24
N PRO A 10 20.92 11.54 -6.11
CA PRO A 10 21.94 12.19 -5.31
C PRO A 10 22.98 11.18 -4.81
N ASP A 11 24.25 11.58 -4.75
CA ASP A 11 25.35 10.70 -4.31
C ASP A 11 25.08 10.03 -2.94
N PRO A 12 24.54 10.71 -1.91
CA PRO A 12 24.24 10.06 -0.63
C PRO A 12 23.22 8.91 -0.74
N VAL A 13 22.30 8.99 -1.71
CA VAL A 13 21.32 7.93 -1.95
C VAL A 13 22.02 6.73 -2.57
N VAL A 14 22.92 6.95 -3.53
CA VAL A 14 23.71 5.87 -4.14
C VAL A 14 24.62 5.22 -3.10
N GLU A 15 25.30 5.98 -2.26
CA GLU A 15 26.13 5.46 -1.16
C GLU A 15 25.33 4.59 -0.18
N PHE A 16 24.08 4.97 0.10
CA PHE A 16 23.18 4.14 0.91
C PHE A 16 22.88 2.81 0.21
N LEU A 17 22.49 2.83 -1.06
CA LEU A 17 22.20 1.62 -1.83
C LEU A 17 23.42 0.68 -1.86
N ASP A 18 24.60 1.24 -2.05
CA ASP A 18 25.87 0.50 -2.09
C ASP A 18 26.15 -0.20 -0.76
N ARG A 19 25.92 0.51 0.35
CA ARG A 19 26.11 -0.01 1.70
C ARG A 19 25.14 -1.14 2.04
N GLU A 20 23.89 -1.04 1.60
CA GLU A 20 22.88 -2.10 1.81
C GLU A 20 23.28 -3.39 1.09
N VAL A 21 23.78 -3.28 -0.14
CA VAL A 21 24.24 -4.43 -0.93
C VAL A 21 25.54 -4.98 -0.36
N SER A 22 26.52 -4.12 -0.02
CA SER A 22 27.80 -4.57 0.53
C SER A 22 27.66 -5.27 1.88
N ALA A 23 26.67 -4.86 2.67
CA ALA A 23 26.32 -5.50 3.93
C ALA A 23 25.50 -6.79 3.77
N GLY A 24 25.18 -7.19 2.53
CA GLY A 24 24.39 -8.39 2.24
C GLY A 24 22.92 -8.30 2.63
N ARG A 25 22.41 -7.11 2.96
CA ARG A 25 20.99 -6.89 3.30
C ARG A 25 20.08 -6.94 2.09
N ALA A 26 20.64 -6.74 0.90
CA ALA A 26 19.93 -6.86 -0.36
C ALA A 26 20.80 -7.52 -1.44
N SER A 27 20.16 -8.24 -2.35
CA SER A 27 20.82 -8.94 -3.45
C SER A 27 21.35 -8.01 -4.56
N SER A 28 20.81 -6.79 -4.66
CA SER A 28 21.23 -5.78 -5.64
C SER A 28 20.68 -4.40 -5.28
N ARG A 29 21.25 -3.34 -5.89
CA ARG A 29 20.73 -1.96 -5.78
C ARG A 29 19.29 -1.88 -6.27
N ALA A 30 18.98 -2.58 -7.35
CA ALA A 30 17.64 -2.65 -7.93
C ALA A 30 16.64 -3.27 -6.96
N ALA A 31 17.03 -4.29 -6.17
CA ALA A 31 16.15 -4.88 -5.17
C ALA A 31 15.80 -3.90 -4.04
N VAL A 32 16.77 -3.09 -3.59
CA VAL A 32 16.52 -2.03 -2.58
C VAL A 32 15.57 -0.98 -3.13
N VAL A 33 15.83 -0.50 -4.36
CA VAL A 33 14.98 0.50 -5.02
C VAL A 33 13.57 -0.04 -5.25
N ALA A 34 13.44 -1.27 -5.76
CA ALA A 34 12.14 -1.91 -5.99
C ALA A 34 11.34 -2.04 -4.69
N SER A 35 11.96 -2.53 -3.61
CA SER A 35 11.28 -2.66 -2.31
C SER A 35 10.82 -1.30 -1.75
N ALA A 36 11.64 -0.26 -1.92
CA ALA A 36 11.27 1.09 -1.51
C ALA A 36 10.10 1.64 -2.35
N LEU A 37 10.12 1.44 -3.67
CA LEU A 37 9.06 1.88 -4.58
C LEU A 37 7.76 1.11 -4.37
N GLU A 38 7.80 -0.20 -4.13
CA GLU A 38 6.61 -1.01 -3.82
C GLU A 38 5.92 -0.52 -2.54
N ARG A 39 6.70 -0.12 -1.53
CA ARG A 39 6.14 0.47 -0.31
C ARG A 39 5.45 1.80 -0.60
N GLU A 40 6.07 2.64 -1.43
CA GLU A 40 5.50 3.93 -1.83
C GLU A 40 4.22 3.76 -2.66
N MET A 41 4.23 2.85 -3.64
CA MET A 41 3.06 2.52 -4.44
C MET A 41 1.88 2.07 -3.58
N ARG A 42 2.14 1.19 -2.60
CA ARG A 42 1.10 0.75 -1.66
C ARG A 42 0.55 1.91 -0.83
N ARG A 43 1.40 2.84 -0.40
CA ARG A 43 0.96 4.03 0.34
C ARG A 43 0.03 4.89 -0.51
N LEU A 44 0.44 5.23 -1.73
CA LEU A 44 -0.35 6.08 -2.63
C LEU A 44 -1.70 5.45 -3.00
N LEU A 45 -1.73 4.13 -3.21
CA LEU A 45 -2.99 3.41 -3.45
C LEU A 45 -3.92 3.49 -2.24
N ALA A 46 -3.40 3.24 -1.04
CA ALA A 46 -4.21 3.34 0.18
C ALA A 46 -4.73 4.77 0.43
N GLU A 47 -3.92 5.80 0.17
CA GLU A 47 -4.34 7.19 0.25
C GLU A 47 -5.47 7.50 -0.75
N ARG A 48 -5.36 6.97 -1.97
CA ARG A 48 -6.39 7.10 -2.99
C ARG A 48 -7.69 6.40 -2.58
N ASP A 49 -7.60 5.21 -2.02
CA ASP A 49 -8.77 4.46 -1.54
C ASP A 49 -9.48 5.20 -0.41
N VAL A 50 -8.72 5.78 0.53
CA VAL A 50 -9.28 6.63 1.59
C VAL A 50 -9.99 7.87 1.02
N GLU A 51 -9.46 8.49 -0.03
CA GLU A 51 -10.13 9.61 -0.71
C GLU A 51 -11.46 9.20 -1.34
N ILE A 52 -11.50 8.02 -1.99
CA ILE A 52 -12.73 7.44 -2.55
C ILE A 52 -13.74 7.20 -1.44
N LEU A 53 -13.35 6.52 -0.36
CA LEU A 53 -14.21 6.23 0.78
C LEU A 53 -14.73 7.50 1.46
N ARG A 54 -13.91 8.56 1.56
CA ARG A 54 -14.35 9.86 2.09
C ARG A 54 -15.37 10.55 1.19
N ARG A 55 -15.21 10.44 -0.13
CA ARG A 55 -16.11 11.07 -1.11
C ARG A 55 -17.44 10.35 -1.20
N GLU A 56 -17.41 9.02 -1.22
CA GLU A 56 -18.60 8.18 -1.45
C GLU A 56 -19.32 7.85 -0.14
N GLY A 57 -18.63 7.94 1.00
CA GLY A 57 -19.16 7.55 2.30
C GLY A 57 -19.27 6.04 2.44
N ALA A 58 -19.70 5.57 3.62
CA ALA A 58 -20.30 4.24 3.69
C ALA A 58 -21.66 4.39 3.01
N ALA A 59 -21.81 3.87 1.79
CA ALA A 59 -23.13 3.83 1.15
C ALA A 59 -24.15 3.22 2.14
N ASP A 60 -25.43 3.62 2.05
CA ASP A 60 -26.57 3.01 2.78
C ASP A 60 -26.82 1.53 2.41
N ASP A 61 -25.83 0.87 1.81
CA ASP A 61 -25.85 -0.54 1.36
C ASP A 61 -25.95 -1.53 2.53
N LEU A 62 -25.84 -1.06 3.77
CA LEU A 62 -26.01 -1.87 4.97
C LEU A 62 -27.43 -1.85 5.52
N ASP A 63 -28.33 -0.98 5.03
CA ASP A 63 -29.69 -0.90 5.54
C ASP A 63 -30.45 -2.20 5.33
N GLY A 64 -30.31 -2.82 4.16
CA GLY A 64 -30.92 -4.13 3.88
C GLY A 64 -30.35 -5.26 4.77
N LEU A 65 -29.08 -5.16 5.16
CA LEU A 65 -28.47 -6.10 6.10
C LEU A 65 -28.99 -5.84 7.52
N VAL A 66 -29.07 -4.59 7.95
CA VAL A 66 -29.64 -4.18 9.24
C VAL A 66 -31.08 -4.67 9.35
N ASP A 67 -31.91 -4.44 8.34
CA ASP A 67 -33.31 -4.88 8.29
C ASP A 67 -33.44 -6.41 8.39
N TRP A 68 -32.63 -7.15 7.61
CA TRP A 68 -32.63 -8.60 7.64
C TRP A 68 -32.23 -9.16 9.01
N THR A 69 -31.25 -8.52 9.66
CA THR A 69 -30.68 -8.98 10.95
C THR A 69 -31.60 -8.59 12.11
N ALA A 70 -32.13 -7.37 12.12
CA ALA A 70 -33.10 -6.91 13.11
C ALA A 70 -34.38 -7.77 13.11
N GLY A 71 -34.82 -8.25 11.94
CA GLY A 71 -35.96 -9.16 11.83
C GLY A 71 -35.67 -10.62 12.26
N ARG A 72 -34.43 -10.96 12.62
CA ARG A 72 -33.99 -12.34 12.91
C ARG A 72 -33.19 -12.50 14.20
N ALA A 73 -32.74 -11.41 14.80
CA ALA A 73 -32.08 -11.45 16.10
C ALA A 73 -33.14 -11.67 17.19
N GLU A 74 -33.25 -12.89 17.70
CA GLU A 74 -33.79 -13.12 19.04
C GLU A 74 -32.72 -12.64 20.03
N LEU A 75 -32.93 -11.45 20.60
CA LEU A 75 -32.15 -10.98 21.72
C LEU A 75 -32.76 -11.62 22.97
N ASP A 76 -32.06 -12.59 23.56
CA ASP A 76 -32.35 -13.03 24.93
C ASP A 76 -32.07 -11.85 25.88
N ASP A 77 -33.04 -11.52 26.73
CA ASP A 77 -33.03 -10.44 27.74
C ASP A 77 -31.98 -10.66 28.85
#